data_AF-A0A345IMR0-F1
#
_entry.id   AF-A0A345IMR0-F1
#
_cell.length_a   1.000
_cell.length_b   1.000
_cell.length_c   1.000
_cell.angle_alpha   90.00
_cell.angle_beta   90.00
_cell.angle_gamma   90.00
#
_symmetry.space_group_name_H-M   'P 1'
#
loop_
_entity.id
_entity.type
_entity.pdbx_description
1 polymer ?
#
loop_
_entity_poly.entity_id
_entity_poly.type
_entity_poly.pdbx_seq_one_letter_code
_entity_poly.pdbx_strand_id
1 'polypeptide(L)'
;MDASGGRHNEADVIRLALQEGWDDAQAQELLEAGQDAADPDVWNDLVQDAAEYLNTVAPEGFTFTSTDGADWGLYPLEDDDA
;
A
#
# COMPACT_ATOMS: atom_id res chain seq x y z
N MET A 1 -19.65 -9.39 -9.61
CA MET A 1 -19.04 -8.27 -8.90
C MET A 1 -17.55 -8.43 -9.13
N ASP A 2 -16.99 -7.66 -10.06
CA ASP A 2 -15.55 -7.64 -10.28
C ASP A 2 -14.89 -7.11 -9.01
N ALA A 3 -14.11 -7.95 -8.33
CA ALA A 3 -13.18 -7.52 -7.29
C ALA A 3 -12.00 -6.80 -7.96
N SER A 4 -12.29 -5.79 -8.76
CA SER A 4 -11.33 -4.90 -9.40
C SER A 4 -10.82 -3.87 -8.37
N GLY A 5 -10.37 -4.35 -7.21
CA GLY A 5 -9.28 -3.70 -6.50
C GLY A 5 -8.02 -4.21 -7.19
N GLY A 6 -7.46 -3.41 -8.11
CA GLY A 6 -6.31 -3.83 -8.92
C GLY A 6 -5.17 -4.31 -8.03
N ARG A 7 -4.41 -5.30 -8.49
CA ARG A 7 -3.15 -5.62 -7.84
C ARG A 7 -2.19 -4.45 -8.02
N HIS A 8 -1.61 -4.00 -6.93
CA HIS A 8 -0.64 -2.92 -6.86
C HIS A 8 0.73 -3.49 -6.52
N ASN A 9 1.78 -2.98 -7.16
CA ASN A 9 3.14 -3.19 -6.66
C ASN A 9 3.45 -2.20 -5.54
N GLU A 10 4.56 -2.40 -4.84
CA GLU A 10 5.05 -1.54 -3.75
C GLU A 10 5.02 -0.03 -4.09
N ALA A 11 5.51 0.37 -5.26
CA ALA A 11 5.54 1.77 -5.67
C ALA A 11 4.12 2.33 -5.88
N ASP A 12 3.21 1.52 -6.42
CA ASP A 12 1.80 1.88 -6.58
C ASP A 12 1.10 2.02 -5.22
N VAL A 13 1.46 1.25 -4.19
CA VAL A 13 0.95 1.41 -2.82
C VAL A 13 1.29 2.80 -2.28
N ILE A 14 2.58 3.16 -2.31
CA ILE A 14 3.08 4.46 -1.87
C ILE A 14 2.37 5.57 -2.65
N ARG A 15 2.28 5.43 -3.99
CA ARG A 15 1.64 6.41 -4.86
C ARG A 15 0.14 6.55 -4.59
N LEU A 16 -0.55 5.47 -4.24
CA LEU A 16 -1.97 5.49 -3.88
C LEU A 16 -2.18 6.17 -2.54
N ALA A 17 -1.38 5.83 -1.52
CA ALA A 17 -1.43 6.49 -0.22
C ALA A 17 -1.25 8.01 -0.33
N LEU A 18 -0.25 8.45 -1.11
CA LEU A 18 -0.03 9.88 -1.38
C LEU A 18 -1.23 10.56 -2.08
N GLN A 19 -1.94 9.85 -2.97
CA GLN A 19 -3.14 10.37 -3.64
C GLN A 19 -4.34 10.47 -2.69
N GLU A 20 -4.46 9.55 -1.74
CA GLU A 20 -5.52 9.54 -0.73
C GLU A 20 -5.29 10.60 0.37
N GLY A 21 -4.09 11.19 0.43
CA GLY A 21 -3.76 12.30 1.33
C GLY A 21 -2.68 11.99 2.37
N TRP A 22 -1.93 10.90 2.20
CA TRP A 22 -0.72 10.65 2.98
C TRP A 22 0.33 11.71 2.64
N ASP A 23 0.75 12.50 3.63
CA ASP A 23 1.74 13.57 3.46
C ASP A 23 3.10 13.07 3.91
N ASP A 24 3.79 12.35 3.02
CA ASP A 24 5.14 11.87 3.27
C ASP A 24 6.11 12.38 2.19
N ALA A 25 6.98 13.30 2.60
CA ALA A 25 7.95 13.93 1.70
C ALA A 25 9.04 12.95 1.22
N GLN A 26 9.38 11.97 2.06
CA GLN A 26 10.40 10.97 1.74
C GLN A 26 9.86 9.98 0.71
N ALA A 27 8.61 9.56 0.84
CA ALA A 27 7.89 8.76 -0.13
C ALA A 27 7.86 9.41 -1.52
N GLN A 28 7.57 10.72 -1.58
CA GLN A 28 7.57 11.47 -2.84
C GLN A 28 8.97 11.51 -3.47
N GLU A 29 9.98 11.89 -2.69
CA GLU A 29 11.37 11.98 -3.17
C GLU A 29 11.87 10.62 -3.70
N LEU A 30 11.62 9.54 -2.98
CA LEU A 30 12.05 8.20 -3.36
C LEU A 30 11.27 7.63 -4.55
N LEU A 31 9.99 7.97 -4.70
CA LEU A 31 9.24 7.64 -5.91
C LEU A 31 9.79 8.35 -7.15
N GLU A 32 10.22 9.59 -7.01
CA GLU A 32 10.85 10.35 -8.11
C GLU A 32 12.27 9.85 -8.42
N ALA A 33 13.03 9.49 -7.39
CA ALA A 33 14.38 8.93 -7.54
C ALA A 33 14.37 7.48 -8.06
N GLY A 34 13.30 6.73 -7.78
CA GLY A 34 13.11 5.33 -8.14
C GLY A 34 13.51 4.36 -7.02
N GLN A 35 12.87 3.19 -6.98
CA GLN A 35 13.09 2.15 -5.96
C GLN A 35 14.57 1.75 -5.78
N ASP A 36 15.34 1.68 -6.87
CA ASP A 36 16.78 1.36 -6.83
C ASP A 36 17.64 2.42 -6.12
N ALA A 37 17.13 3.63 -5.90
CA ALA A 37 17.83 4.68 -5.17
C ALA A 37 17.64 4.59 -3.65
N ALA A 38 16.61 3.87 -3.19
CA ALA A 38 16.32 3.67 -1.78
C ALA A 38 17.05 2.42 -1.25
N ASP A 39 17.48 2.46 0.00
CA ASP A 39 17.83 1.22 0.71
C ASP A 39 16.58 0.31 0.75
N PRO A 40 16.74 -1.02 0.53
CA PRO A 40 15.61 -1.94 0.45
C PRO A 40 14.81 -2.00 1.75
N ASP A 41 15.46 -1.87 2.91
CA ASP A 41 14.79 -1.79 4.20
C ASP A 41 13.95 -0.51 4.32
N VAL A 42 14.50 0.64 3.91
CA VAL A 42 13.79 1.93 3.92
C VAL A 42 12.60 1.91 2.98
N TRP A 43 12.76 1.31 1.80
CA TRP A 43 11.67 1.13 0.85
C TRP A 43 10.56 0.26 1.45
N ASN A 44 10.92 -0.87 2.07
CA ASN A 44 9.95 -1.76 2.69
C ASN A 44 9.20 -1.08 3.86
N ASP A 45 9.89 -0.31 4.70
CA ASP A 45 9.25 0.49 5.76
C ASP A 45 8.23 1.49 5.16
N LEU A 46 8.60 2.21 4.10
CA LEU A 46 7.69 3.15 3.43
C LEU A 46 6.46 2.48 2.82
N VAL A 47 6.64 1.29 2.22
CA VAL A 47 5.51 0.51 1.70
C VAL A 47 4.58 0.09 2.84
N GLN A 48 5.13 -0.32 3.99
CA GLN A 48 4.32 -0.68 5.16
C GLN A 48 3.57 0.52 5.73
N ASP A 49 4.23 1.67 5.89
CA ASP A 49 3.57 2.91 6.35
C ASP A 49 2.46 3.33 5.38
N ALA A 50 2.71 3.28 4.08
CA ALA A 50 1.71 3.56 3.06
C ALA A 50 0.50 2.61 3.14
N ALA A 51 0.76 1.32 3.30
CA ALA A 51 -0.28 0.32 3.46
C ALA A 51 -1.07 0.50 4.76
N GLU A 52 -0.41 0.83 5.87
CA GLU A 52 -1.06 1.14 7.14
C GLU A 52 -1.99 2.35 6.97
N TYR A 53 -1.52 3.43 6.35
CA TYR A 53 -2.35 4.59 6.04
C TYR A 53 -3.56 4.21 5.20
N LEU A 54 -3.36 3.43 4.13
CA LEU A 54 -4.46 2.95 3.28
C LEU A 54 -5.48 2.11 4.04
N ASN A 55 -5.08 1.34 5.05
CA ASN A 55 -6.01 0.65 5.95
C ASN A 55 -6.84 1.61 6.80
N THR A 56 -6.29 2.76 7.21
CA THR A 56 -7.05 3.75 8.00
C THR A 56 -8.16 4.44 7.19
N VAL A 57 -7.98 4.56 5.88
CA VAL A 57 -8.97 5.13 4.95
C VAL A 57 -9.75 4.07 4.18
N ALA A 58 -9.43 2.79 4.39
CA ALA A 58 -10.10 1.68 3.72
C ALA A 58 -11.59 1.65 4.11
N PRO A 59 -12.47 1.24 3.16
CA PRO A 59 -13.88 1.04 3.46
C PRO A 59 -14.07 -0.07 4.50
N GLU A 60 -15.13 0.05 5.31
CA GLU A 60 -15.49 -0.97 6.30
C GLU A 60 -15.65 -2.36 5.65
N GLY A 61 -15.09 -3.39 6.30
CA GLY A 61 -15.10 -4.75 5.78
C GLY A 61 -13.94 -5.08 4.82
N PHE A 62 -12.98 -4.16 4.65
CA PHE A 62 -11.80 -4.38 3.80
C PHE A 62 -10.50 -4.03 4.53
N THR A 63 -9.41 -4.66 4.11
CA THR A 63 -8.04 -4.39 4.55
C THR A 63 -7.12 -4.31 3.34
N PHE A 64 -6.20 -3.35 3.36
CA PHE A 64 -5.16 -3.23 2.35
C PHE A 64 -3.94 -4.03 2.80
N THR A 65 -3.62 -5.13 2.11
CA THR A 65 -2.54 -6.04 2.53
C THR A 65 -1.86 -6.69 1.34
N SER A 66 -0.77 -7.41 1.58
CA SER A 66 -0.07 -8.22 0.59
C SER A 66 -0.01 -9.69 1.01
N THR A 67 -0.26 -10.58 0.06
CA THR A 67 -0.12 -12.04 0.27
C THR A 67 1.29 -12.56 0.09
N ASP A 68 2.16 -11.84 -0.63
CA ASP A 68 3.52 -12.30 -1.01
C ASP A 68 4.60 -11.22 -0.78
N GLY A 69 4.23 -10.08 -0.19
CA GLY A 69 5.09 -8.90 0.01
C GLY A 69 5.29 -8.04 -1.24
N ALA A 70 5.18 -8.62 -2.44
CA ALA A 70 5.34 -7.89 -3.70
C ALA A 70 4.00 -7.44 -4.33
N ASP A 71 2.90 -8.13 -4.00
CA ASP A 71 1.59 -7.93 -4.60
C ASP A 71 0.61 -7.45 -3.53
N TRP A 72 0.25 -6.18 -3.60
CA TRP A 72 -0.58 -5.48 -2.63
C TRP A 72 -1.97 -5.23 -3.20
N GLY A 73 -2.98 -5.26 -2.34
CA GLY A 73 -4.35 -5.01 -2.77
C GLY A 73 -5.30 -4.81 -1.61
N LEU A 74 -6.50 -4.36 -1.95
CA LEU A 74 -7.61 -4.28 -1.02
C LEU A 74 -8.35 -5.62 -1.01
N TYR A 75 -8.28 -6.32 0.11
CA TYR A 75 -8.93 -7.60 0.32
C TYR A 75 -10.11 -7.44 1.28
N PRO A 76 -11.23 -8.15 1.09
CA PRO A 76 -12.25 -8.22 2.12
C PRO A 76 -11.60 -8.78 3.39
N LEU A 77 -11.92 -8.18 4.55
CA LEU A 77 -11.59 -8.80 5.83
C LEU A 77 -12.20 -10.20 5.80
N GLU A 78 -11.40 -11.23 6.05
CA GLU A 78 -11.94 -12.55 6.30
C GLU A 78 -12.85 -12.41 7.51
N ASP A 79 -14.16 -12.52 7.29
CA ASP A 79 -15.16 -12.65 8.34
C ASP A 79 -14.77 -13.91 9.13
N ASP A 80 -14.06 -13.72 10.26
CA ASP A 80 -13.79 -14.77 11.24
C ASP A 80 -15.12 -15.07 11.97
N ASP A 81 -16.11 -15.57 11.23
CA ASP A 81 -17.38 -16.07 11.73
C ASP A 81 -17.50 -17.53 11.26
N ALA A 82 -16.86 -18.43 12.02
CA ALA A 82 -16.96 -19.88 11.92
C ALA A 82 -17.27 -20.51 13.29
#